data_AF-A0A316I049-F1
#
_entry.id   AF-A0A316I049-F1
#
_cell.length_a   1.000
_cell.length_b   1.000
_cell.length_c   1.000
_cell.angle_alpha   90.00
_cell.angle_beta   90.00
_cell.angle_gamma   90.00
#
_symmetry.space_group_name_H-M   'P 1'
#
loop_
_entity.id
_entity.type
_entity.pdbx_description
1 polymer ?
#
loop_
_entity_poly.entity_id
_entity_poly.type
_entity_poly.pdbx_seq_one_letter_code
_entity_poly.pdbx_strand_id
1 'polypeptide(L)'
;MRVLLALFVAGSVVCAILVARAEPAPDPAKGVDGIAAWLNQVTGECTDVRKGEDFAAFAGAVRAKVYGPYIAEWGTCVKPPYERLGLLVLRPGLEEGWRAALARGEVKGDPDLVFGDGFAITGSTGMEHLGLKRLECTPTACSLIPIKHH
;
A
#
# COMPACT_ATOMS: atom_id res chain seq x y z
N MET A 1 0.07 31.86 -65.27
CA MET A 1 -0.58 31.07 -64.19
C MET A 1 0.47 30.10 -63.64
N ARG A 2 0.64 29.81 -62.34
CA ARG A 2 -0.27 29.41 -61.22
C ARG A 2 -0.80 27.96 -61.31
N VAL A 3 -0.53 27.16 -60.26
CA VAL A 3 -1.30 25.99 -59.71
C VAL A 3 -1.35 24.72 -60.61
N LEU A 4 -1.03 23.48 -60.20
CA LEU A 4 -0.46 22.83 -58.98
C LEU A 4 0.98 22.29 -59.25
N LEU A 5 1.82 21.71 -58.36
CA LEU A 5 1.80 21.16 -56.98
C LEU A 5 1.47 19.65 -56.78
N ALA A 6 2.48 18.84 -56.39
CA ALA A 6 2.34 17.52 -55.72
C ALA A 6 3.66 17.11 -55.01
N LEU A 7 3.70 17.11 -53.67
CA LEU A 7 4.79 16.51 -52.88
C LEU A 7 4.39 15.12 -52.40
N PHE A 8 5.27 14.12 -52.55
CA PHE A 8 5.17 12.87 -51.80
C PHE A 8 6.16 12.88 -50.63
N VAL A 9 5.69 13.28 -49.45
CA VAL A 9 6.43 13.14 -48.20
C VAL A 9 6.16 11.75 -47.64
N ALA A 10 7.10 10.83 -47.83
CA ALA A 10 7.07 9.51 -47.20
C ALA A 10 7.40 9.65 -45.70
N GLY A 11 6.38 9.97 -44.90
CA GLY A 11 6.51 10.17 -43.46
C GLY A 11 6.74 8.86 -42.71
N SER A 12 8.00 8.51 -42.47
CA SER A 12 8.37 7.40 -41.56
C SER A 12 8.01 7.75 -40.12
N VAL A 13 6.77 7.42 -39.71
CA VAL A 13 6.32 7.55 -38.32
C VAL A 13 7.04 6.50 -37.46
N VAL A 14 8.20 6.88 -36.93
CA VAL A 14 8.86 6.13 -35.86
C VAL A 14 7.98 6.25 -34.62
N CYS A 15 7.10 5.27 -34.42
CA CYS A 15 6.27 5.17 -33.22
C CYS A 15 7.16 4.80 -32.03
N ALA A 16 7.79 5.81 -31.42
CA ALA A 16 8.59 5.66 -30.23
C ALA A 16 7.68 5.27 -29.06
N ILE A 17 7.57 3.96 -28.82
CA ILE A 17 6.82 3.42 -27.68
C ILE A 17 7.54 3.87 -26.41
N LEU A 18 7.07 4.97 -25.84
CA LEU A 18 7.42 5.41 -24.49
C LEU A 18 6.85 4.36 -23.53
N VAL A 19 7.65 3.32 -23.26
CA VAL A 19 7.44 2.42 -22.12
C VAL A 19 7.72 3.23 -20.86
N ALA A 20 6.74 4.04 -20.47
CA ALA A 20 6.63 4.56 -19.12
C ALA A 20 6.61 3.34 -18.21
N ARG A 21 7.74 3.07 -17.55
CA ARG A 21 7.81 2.05 -16.52
C ARG A 21 6.94 2.56 -15.39
N ALA A 22 5.75 1.96 -15.26
CA ALA A 22 4.98 2.06 -14.03
C ALA A 22 5.93 1.73 -12.88
N GLU A 23 5.92 2.55 -11.85
CA GLU A 23 6.70 2.29 -10.64
C GLU A 23 6.29 0.91 -10.10
N PRO A 24 7.23 0.12 -9.53
CA PRO A 24 6.88 -1.18 -8.99
C PRO A 24 5.72 -1.03 -8.01
N ALA A 25 4.64 -1.75 -8.28
CA ALA A 25 3.48 -1.86 -7.41
C ALA A 25 3.38 -3.33 -6.94
N PRO A 26 2.87 -3.58 -5.73
CA PRO A 26 2.62 -4.95 -5.28
C PRO A 26 1.49 -5.57 -6.07
N ASP A 27 1.41 -6.91 -5.99
CA ASP A 27 0.34 -7.70 -6.57
C ASP A 27 -0.49 -8.34 -5.44
N PRO A 28 -1.58 -7.71 -4.98
CA PRO A 28 -2.40 -8.25 -3.90
C PRO A 28 -3.07 -9.59 -4.25
N ALA A 29 -3.15 -9.98 -5.52
CA ALA A 29 -3.66 -11.29 -5.92
C ALA A 29 -2.66 -12.43 -5.65
N LYS A 30 -1.37 -12.10 -5.44
CA LYS A 30 -0.36 -13.00 -4.83
C LYS A 30 -0.36 -12.93 -3.29
N GLY A 31 -1.33 -12.25 -2.69
CA GLY A 31 -1.48 -12.18 -1.25
C GLY A 31 -0.31 -11.48 -0.55
N VAL A 32 0.01 -11.94 0.66
CA VAL A 32 1.11 -11.37 1.47
C VAL A 32 2.47 -11.49 0.78
N ASP A 33 2.71 -12.53 -0.02
CA ASP A 33 3.97 -12.72 -0.74
C ASP A 33 4.12 -11.69 -1.88
N GLY A 34 3.02 -11.26 -2.48
CA GLY A 34 3.00 -10.18 -3.47
C GLY A 34 3.41 -8.82 -2.90
N ILE A 35 3.07 -8.57 -1.63
CA ILE A 35 3.50 -7.37 -0.90
C ILE A 35 4.99 -7.49 -0.53
N ALA A 36 5.42 -8.65 -0.01
CA ALA A 36 6.80 -8.87 0.40
C ALA A 36 7.79 -8.83 -0.78
N ALA A 37 7.46 -9.46 -1.91
CA ALA A 37 8.29 -9.44 -3.12
C ALA A 37 8.44 -8.03 -3.70
N TRP A 38 7.39 -7.19 -3.61
CA TRP A 38 7.46 -5.78 -3.98
C TRP A 38 8.34 -4.96 -3.05
N LEU A 39 8.19 -5.13 -1.72
CA LEU A 39 9.10 -4.51 -0.74
C LEU A 39 10.55 -4.93 -1.02
N ASN A 40 10.80 -6.21 -1.27
CA ASN A 40 12.13 -6.69 -1.63
C ASN A 40 12.68 -6.07 -2.92
N GLN A 41 11.85 -5.90 -3.94
CA GLN A 41 12.24 -5.23 -5.19
C GLN A 41 12.60 -3.75 -4.99
N VAL A 42 11.95 -3.06 -4.04
CA VAL A 42 12.12 -1.60 -3.83
C VAL A 42 13.18 -1.28 -2.78
N THR A 43 13.31 -2.05 -1.70
CA THR A 43 14.23 -1.77 -0.57
C THR A 43 15.30 -2.83 -0.35
N GLY A 44 15.18 -4.03 -0.95
CA GLY A 44 16.05 -5.18 -0.70
C GLY A 44 15.74 -5.96 0.59
N GLU A 45 14.74 -5.53 1.36
CA GLU A 45 14.36 -6.13 2.65
C GLU A 45 13.30 -7.24 2.47
N CYS A 46 12.73 -7.77 3.57
CA CYS A 46 11.57 -8.68 3.53
C CYS A 46 11.73 -9.94 2.66
N THR A 47 12.94 -10.50 2.63
CA THR A 47 13.28 -11.79 1.99
C THR A 47 12.72 -13.02 2.70
N ASP A 48 12.47 -12.92 4.01
CA ASP A 48 11.79 -13.95 4.82
C ASP A 48 10.38 -13.47 5.18
N VAL A 49 9.39 -14.33 4.96
CA VAL A 49 7.94 -14.04 5.11
C VAL A 49 7.28 -15.11 5.97
N ARG A 50 6.71 -14.67 7.09
CA ARG A 50 6.10 -15.54 8.10
C ARG A 50 4.60 -15.30 8.17
N LYS A 51 3.83 -16.30 7.74
CA LYS A 51 2.36 -16.31 7.72
C LYS A 51 1.79 -17.18 8.84
N GLY A 52 0.49 -17.02 9.12
CA GLY A 52 -0.25 -17.96 9.99
C GLY A 52 0.09 -17.90 11.48
N GLU A 53 0.66 -16.79 11.94
CA GLU A 53 0.93 -16.54 13.35
C GLU A 53 -0.32 -16.00 14.08
N ASP A 54 -0.21 -15.68 15.37
CA ASP A 54 -1.26 -14.97 16.11
C ASP A 54 -1.18 -13.45 15.89
N PHE A 55 -2.20 -12.90 15.22
CA PHE A 55 -2.33 -11.46 14.98
C PHE A 55 -2.65 -10.66 16.26
N ALA A 56 -3.29 -11.28 17.26
CA ALA A 56 -3.56 -10.64 18.54
C ALA A 56 -2.29 -10.49 19.39
N ALA A 57 -1.36 -11.44 19.31
CA ALA A 57 -0.01 -11.31 19.88
C ALA A 57 0.82 -10.22 19.18
N PHE A 58 0.66 -10.03 17.87
CA PHE A 58 1.40 -9.01 17.10
C PHE A 58 0.83 -7.60 17.28
N ALA A 59 -0.46 -7.38 16.99
CA ALA A 59 -1.08 -6.05 16.99
C ALA A 59 -1.64 -5.63 18.38
N GLY A 60 -1.76 -6.57 19.31
CA GLY A 60 -2.51 -6.42 20.56
C GLY A 60 -4.01 -6.62 20.36
N ALA A 61 -4.67 -7.22 21.36
CA ALA A 61 -6.06 -7.70 21.27
C ALA A 61 -7.08 -6.65 20.78
N VAL A 62 -6.94 -5.38 21.18
CA VAL A 62 -7.85 -4.30 20.75
C VAL A 62 -7.72 -4.00 19.26
N ARG A 63 -6.50 -3.89 18.73
CA ARG A 63 -6.28 -3.69 17.30
C ARG A 63 -6.71 -4.92 16.50
N ALA A 64 -6.38 -6.11 16.99
CA ALA A 64 -6.79 -7.36 16.33
C ALA A 64 -8.33 -7.49 16.23
N LYS A 65 -9.08 -7.04 17.24
CA LYS A 65 -10.54 -6.95 17.19
C LYS A 65 -11.05 -5.98 16.11
N VAL A 66 -10.42 -4.81 15.95
CA VAL A 66 -10.87 -3.76 15.00
C VAL A 66 -10.42 -4.05 13.57
N TYR A 67 -9.16 -4.45 13.36
CA TYR A 67 -8.60 -4.78 12.04
C TYR A 67 -9.09 -6.14 11.52
N GLY A 68 -9.23 -7.14 12.38
CA GLY A 68 -9.47 -8.55 12.01
C GLY A 68 -10.59 -8.83 11.01
N PRO A 69 -11.80 -8.22 11.12
CA PRO A 69 -12.88 -8.39 10.15
C PRO A 69 -12.51 -7.99 8.71
N TYR A 70 -11.52 -7.09 8.57
CA TYR A 70 -11.08 -6.50 7.31
C TYR A 70 -9.78 -7.09 6.79
N ILE A 71 -9.21 -8.11 7.44
CA ILE A 71 -8.00 -8.80 6.98
C ILE A 71 -8.41 -10.00 6.12
N ALA A 72 -7.97 -10.05 4.87
CA ALA A 72 -8.12 -11.21 4.00
C ALA A 72 -7.01 -12.25 4.25
N GLU A 73 -5.76 -11.77 4.32
CA GLU A 73 -4.56 -12.54 4.64
C GLU A 73 -3.59 -11.63 5.39
N TRP A 74 -2.74 -12.19 6.27
CA TRP A 74 -1.70 -11.42 6.93
C TRP A 74 -0.43 -12.26 7.18
N GLY A 75 0.67 -11.56 7.38
CA GLY A 75 1.93 -12.13 7.85
C GLY A 75 2.88 -11.04 8.31
N THR A 76 4.15 -11.40 8.45
CA THR A 76 5.23 -10.47 8.75
C THR A 76 6.46 -10.74 7.89
N CYS A 77 7.35 -9.77 7.78
CA CYS A 77 8.68 -9.94 7.22
C CYS A 77 9.74 -9.16 8.03
N VAL A 78 11.02 -9.47 7.84
CA VAL A 78 12.11 -8.80 8.55
C VAL A 78 12.56 -7.55 7.81
N LYS A 79 12.61 -6.41 8.52
CA LYS A 79 13.03 -5.08 8.01
C LYS A 79 13.85 -4.34 9.07
N PRO A 80 15.19 -4.33 8.99
CA PRO A 80 16.04 -3.60 9.94
C PRO A 80 15.66 -2.10 10.04
N PRO A 81 15.83 -1.45 11.21
CA PRO A 81 16.23 -2.02 12.51
C PRO A 81 15.10 -2.72 13.27
N TYR A 82 13.91 -2.86 12.67
CA TYR A 82 12.75 -3.49 13.30
C TYR A 82 12.87 -5.01 13.25
N GLU A 83 12.48 -5.70 14.32
CA GLU A 83 12.42 -7.17 14.31
C GLU A 83 11.43 -7.69 13.27
N ARG A 84 10.29 -6.99 13.11
CA ARG A 84 9.15 -7.43 12.31
C ARG A 84 8.40 -6.24 11.70
N LEU A 85 8.14 -6.30 10.40
CA LEU A 85 7.15 -5.49 9.68
C LEU A 85 5.89 -6.34 9.46
N GLY A 86 4.72 -5.83 9.81
CA GLY A 86 3.44 -6.50 9.54
C GLY A 86 2.94 -6.21 8.12
N LEU A 87 2.44 -7.24 7.44
CA LEU A 87 1.90 -7.20 6.07
C LEU A 87 0.45 -7.67 6.08
N LEU A 88 -0.47 -6.90 5.49
CA LEU A 88 -1.91 -7.12 5.54
C LEU A 88 -2.56 -6.98 4.16
N VAL A 89 -3.19 -8.03 3.67
CA VAL A 89 -4.12 -7.95 2.51
C VAL A 89 -5.50 -7.58 3.05
N LEU A 90 -6.11 -6.54 2.51
CA LEU A 90 -7.31 -5.92 3.08
C LEU A 90 -8.59 -6.23 2.31
N ARG A 91 -9.69 -6.29 3.06
CA ARG A 91 -11.08 -6.25 2.58
C ARG A 91 -11.58 -4.80 2.70
N PRO A 92 -12.54 -4.36 1.86
CA PRO A 92 -13.15 -3.03 1.98
C PRO A 92 -13.80 -2.78 3.35
N GLY A 93 -13.87 -1.52 3.76
CA GLY A 93 -14.62 -1.06 4.94
C GLY A 93 -13.82 -0.84 6.22
N LEU A 94 -12.49 -1.04 6.21
CA LEU A 94 -11.64 -0.83 7.40
C LEU A 94 -11.70 0.62 7.93
N GLU A 95 -11.75 1.61 7.04
CA GLU A 95 -11.86 3.03 7.42
C GLU A 95 -13.10 3.28 8.29
N GLU A 96 -14.24 2.72 7.86
CA GLU A 96 -15.53 2.81 8.55
C GLU A 96 -15.51 2.05 9.89
N GLY A 97 -14.84 0.89 9.93
CA GLY A 97 -14.61 0.12 11.15
C GLY A 97 -13.77 0.87 12.18
N TRP A 98 -12.68 1.51 11.75
CA TRP A 98 -11.82 2.31 12.63
C TRP A 98 -12.52 3.58 13.11
N ARG A 99 -13.22 4.29 12.22
CA ARG A 99 -14.07 5.45 12.55
C ARG A 99 -15.11 5.10 13.62
N ALA A 100 -15.79 3.96 13.47
CA ALA A 100 -16.76 3.48 14.44
C ALA A 100 -16.10 3.06 15.78
N ALA A 101 -14.90 2.48 15.76
CA ALA A 101 -14.13 2.16 16.97
C ALA A 101 -13.67 3.42 17.73
N LEU A 102 -13.24 4.47 17.01
CA LEU A 102 -12.93 5.79 17.56
C LEU A 102 -14.16 6.44 18.20
N ALA A 103 -15.31 6.43 17.52
CA ALA A 103 -16.55 6.99 18.03
C ALA A 103 -17.06 6.29 19.31
N ARG A 104 -16.70 5.01 19.52
CA ARG A 104 -16.96 4.26 20.77
C ARG A 104 -15.84 4.35 21.81
N GLY A 105 -14.74 5.03 21.51
CA GLY A 105 -13.57 5.16 22.40
C GLY A 105 -12.77 3.88 22.60
N GLU A 106 -12.93 2.87 21.73
CA GLU A 106 -12.18 1.61 21.81
C GLU A 106 -10.71 1.77 21.39
N VAL A 107 -10.44 2.71 20.48
CA VAL A 107 -9.11 3.10 20.00
C VAL A 107 -8.94 4.62 20.13
N LYS A 108 -7.71 5.13 19.94
CA LYS A 108 -7.40 6.56 19.98
C LYS A 108 -6.47 6.92 18.82
N GLY A 109 -6.81 7.99 18.11
CA GLY A 109 -6.04 8.49 16.97
C GLY A 109 -6.12 7.60 15.73
N ASP A 110 -5.19 7.85 14.82
CA ASP A 110 -5.07 7.17 13.53
C ASP A 110 -4.63 5.71 13.68
N PRO A 111 -4.97 4.80 12.75
CA PRO A 111 -4.39 3.47 12.72
C PRO A 111 -2.89 3.52 12.43
N ASP A 112 -2.13 2.63 13.05
CA ASP A 112 -0.67 2.47 12.86
C ASP A 112 -0.31 1.66 11.60
N LEU A 113 -1.05 1.93 10.53
CA LEU A 113 -0.94 1.31 9.22
C LEU A 113 -0.69 2.36 8.15
N VAL A 114 0.10 1.99 7.14
CA VAL A 114 0.25 2.74 5.89
C VAL A 114 -0.29 1.90 4.74
N PHE A 115 -1.05 2.53 3.86
CA PHE A 115 -2.02 1.90 2.98
C PHE A 115 -1.64 2.09 1.51
N GLY A 116 -1.80 1.02 0.74
CA GLY A 116 -1.85 1.04 -0.73
C GLY A 116 -3.19 0.50 -1.23
N ASP A 117 -3.26 0.12 -2.51
CA ASP A 117 -4.50 -0.39 -3.09
C ASP A 117 -4.73 -1.86 -2.70
N GLY A 118 -5.79 -2.13 -1.92
CA GLY A 118 -6.12 -3.47 -1.41
C GLY A 118 -5.19 -4.04 -0.33
N PHE A 119 -4.22 -3.27 0.18
CA PHE A 119 -3.30 -3.73 1.24
C PHE A 119 -2.87 -2.63 2.20
N ALA A 120 -2.32 -3.04 3.34
CA ALA A 120 -1.58 -2.17 4.25
C ALA A 120 -0.35 -2.88 4.84
N ILE A 121 0.57 -2.08 5.38
CA ILE A 121 1.72 -2.55 6.16
C ILE A 121 1.84 -1.69 7.43
N THR A 122 2.45 -2.22 8.48
CA THR A 122 2.64 -1.45 9.73
C THR A 122 3.54 -0.24 9.52
N GLY A 123 3.18 0.91 10.09
CA GLY A 123 3.97 2.14 9.95
C GLY A 123 5.41 1.97 10.47
N SER A 124 6.40 2.35 9.64
CA SER A 124 7.82 2.39 9.99
C SER A 124 8.54 3.49 9.18
N THR A 125 9.77 3.84 9.55
CA THR A 125 10.57 4.84 8.82
C THR A 125 10.96 4.33 7.42
N GLY A 126 10.97 5.22 6.43
CA GLY A 126 11.25 4.94 5.02
C GLY A 126 10.00 4.70 4.16
N MET A 127 8.82 4.55 4.77
CA MET A 127 7.57 4.24 4.06
C MET A 127 7.04 5.39 3.22
N GLU A 128 7.48 6.62 3.52
CA GLU A 128 7.33 7.81 2.71
C GLU A 128 7.87 7.64 1.27
N HIS A 129 8.87 6.79 1.04
CA HIS A 129 9.43 6.52 -0.30
C HIS A 129 8.60 5.52 -1.13
N LEU A 130 7.55 4.91 -0.56
CA LEU A 130 6.77 3.84 -1.22
C LEU A 130 5.46 4.32 -1.84
N GLY A 131 5.21 5.64 -1.89
CA GLY A 131 3.96 6.21 -2.44
C GLY A 131 2.70 5.92 -1.60
N LEU A 132 2.86 5.38 -0.40
CA LEU A 132 1.76 4.96 0.48
C LEU A 132 1.05 6.14 1.14
N LYS A 133 -0.16 5.88 1.64
CA LYS A 133 -1.01 6.85 2.32
C LYS A 133 -1.15 6.47 3.79
N ARG A 134 -1.25 7.44 4.68
CA ARG A 134 -1.75 7.21 6.05
C ARG A 134 -3.26 7.44 6.06
N LEU A 135 -4.01 6.72 6.89
CA LEU A 135 -5.41 7.04 7.13
C LEU A 135 -5.48 8.01 8.32
N GLU A 136 -5.93 9.23 8.10
CA GLU A 136 -6.22 10.18 9.18
C GLU A 136 -7.70 10.06 9.57
N CYS A 137 -8.00 9.93 10.87
CA CYS A 137 -9.34 9.64 11.36
C CYS A 137 -9.78 10.48 12.55
N THR A 138 -11.02 10.93 12.47
CA THR A 138 -11.81 11.52 13.56
C THR A 138 -13.01 10.61 13.87
N PRO A 139 -13.77 10.82 14.96
CA PRO A 139 -15.02 10.09 15.20
C PRO A 139 -16.08 10.24 14.09
N THR A 140 -16.00 11.28 13.26
CA THR A 140 -17.01 11.61 12.24
C THR A 140 -16.57 11.34 10.80
N ALA A 141 -15.27 11.38 10.49
CA ALA A 141 -14.73 11.15 9.15
C ALA A 141 -13.31 10.56 9.18
N CYS A 142 -12.94 9.79 8.15
CA CYS A 142 -11.58 9.34 7.86
C CYS A 142 -11.18 9.73 6.42
N SER A 143 -9.87 9.90 6.17
CA SER A 143 -9.32 10.26 4.86
C SER A 143 -7.93 9.64 4.64
N LEU A 144 -7.68 9.07 3.46
CA LEU A 144 -6.34 8.61 3.06
C LEU A 144 -5.48 9.77 2.56
N ILE A 145 -4.49 10.18 3.37
CA ILE A 145 -3.59 11.30 3.10
C ILE A 145 -2.22 10.78 2.61
N PRO A 146 -1.68 11.28 1.48
CA PRO A 146 -0.34 10.92 1.01
C PRO A 146 0.72 11.23 2.05
N ILE A 147 1.60 10.26 2.33
CA ILE A 147 2.75 10.48 3.20
C ILE A 147 3.75 11.37 2.44
N LYS A 148 4.28 12.40 3.11
CA LYS A 148 5.24 13.35 2.53
C LYS A 148 6.61 13.19 3.19
N HIS A 149 7.66 13.34 2.40
CA HIS A 149 8.98 13.64 2.93
C HIS A 149 8.98 14.99 3.65
N HIS A 150 9.79 15.10 4.69
CA HIS A 150 10.05 16.29 5.50
C HIS A 150 11.55 16.56 5.55
#